data_AF-A0A1V5K259-F1
#
_entry.id   AF-A0A1V5K259-F1
#
_cell.length_a   1.000
_cell.length_b   1.000
_cell.length_c   1.000
_cell.angle_alpha   90.00
_cell.angle_beta   90.00
_cell.angle_gamma   90.00
#
_symmetry.space_group_name_H-M   'P 1'
#
loop_
_entity.id
_entity.type
_entity.pdbx_description
1 polymer ?
#
loop_
_entity_poly.entity_id
_entity_poly.type
_entity_poly.pdbx_seq_one_letter_code
_entity_poly.pdbx_strand_id
1 'polypeptide(L)'
;MERAVVYLGSNTLREIVLSVSFAENSQITPEQDRWIDELSFHALQVNTFTHSFYQHLYGTPLPDTFSSVGLLHDIGKNLLFSLFPRRFKSLWEKSHKEGLPFRSAETEEEVFHDEIGAYFLDLWNLPLPAVESALYHHFPQECSIPLRNALMVTAGVNKISETILLKGAVGPEILFEAFGRECGPEGEELLQAMVQETAARAEQQ
;
A
#
# COMPACT_ATOMS: atom_id res chain seq x y z
N MET A 1 26.09 9.27 -5.18
CA MET A 1 25.31 8.14 -4.61
C MET A 1 23.86 8.27 -5.07
N GLU A 2 23.63 8.23 -6.39
CA GLU A 2 22.35 8.62 -7.02
C GLU A 2 21.71 7.49 -7.83
N ARG A 3 22.20 6.25 -7.70
CA ARG A 3 21.63 5.08 -8.37
C ARG A 3 21.55 3.90 -7.41
N ALA A 4 20.76 4.07 -6.37
CA ALA A 4 20.07 2.97 -5.72
C ALA A 4 18.58 3.33 -5.76
N VAL A 5 18.08 3.52 -6.98
CA VAL A 5 16.64 3.64 -7.19
C VAL A 5 16.14 2.21 -7.13
N VAL A 6 15.70 1.83 -5.93
CA VAL A 6 15.64 0.43 -5.56
C VAL A 6 14.47 -0.23 -6.28
N TYR A 7 14.78 -1.06 -7.28
CA TYR A 7 13.90 -2.13 -7.76
C TYR A 7 13.75 -3.15 -6.62
N LEU A 8 12.95 -2.79 -5.61
CA LEU A 8 12.62 -3.70 -4.53
C LEU A 8 11.57 -4.69 -5.04
N GLY A 9 11.87 -5.97 -4.94
CA GLY A 9 10.87 -7.03 -5.03
C GLY A 9 10.32 -7.38 -3.64
N SER A 10 9.28 -8.23 -3.58
CA SER A 10 8.75 -8.75 -2.31
C SER A 10 9.82 -9.40 -1.43
N ASN A 11 10.81 -10.08 -2.05
CA ASN A 11 11.91 -10.70 -1.33
C ASN A 11 12.76 -9.66 -0.57
N THR A 12 12.99 -8.48 -1.13
CA THR A 12 13.78 -7.45 -0.45
C THR A 12 13.00 -6.81 0.68
N LEU A 13 11.69 -6.58 0.51
CA LEU A 13 10.82 -6.15 1.62
C LEU A 13 10.85 -7.19 2.75
N ARG A 14 10.68 -8.47 2.41
CA ARG A 14 10.74 -9.58 3.36
C ARG A 14 12.08 -9.63 4.07
N GLU A 15 13.20 -9.51 3.35
CA GLU A 15 14.55 -9.48 3.95
C GLU A 15 14.74 -8.32 4.94
N ILE A 16 14.23 -7.12 4.59
CA ILE A 16 14.25 -5.96 5.50
C ILE A 16 13.44 -6.27 6.77
N VAL A 17 12.20 -6.73 6.62
CA VAL A 17 11.31 -7.08 7.74
C VAL A 17 11.94 -8.16 8.63
N LEU A 18 12.47 -9.22 8.03
CA LEU A 18 13.13 -10.31 8.75
C LEU A 18 14.36 -9.84 9.52
N SER A 19 15.17 -8.94 8.94
CA SER A 19 16.35 -8.40 9.62
C SER A 19 15.99 -7.67 10.91
N VAL A 20 14.84 -7.00 10.95
CA VAL A 20 14.29 -6.35 12.15
C VAL A 20 13.80 -7.39 13.15
N SER A 21 13.08 -8.41 12.70
CA SER A 21 12.58 -9.50 13.54
C SER A 21 13.69 -10.30 14.23
N PHE A 22 14.80 -10.54 13.53
CA PHE A 22 15.96 -11.27 14.07
C PHE A 22 16.78 -10.45 15.07
N ALA A 23 16.78 -9.11 14.97
CA ALA A 23 17.46 -8.25 15.94
C ALA A 23 16.90 -8.41 17.37
N GLU A 24 15.64 -8.83 17.49
CA GLU A 24 14.93 -9.09 18.76
C GLU A 24 15.12 -10.53 19.29
N ASN A 25 16.06 -11.32 18.73
CA ASN A 25 16.40 -12.69 19.18
C ASN A 25 15.22 -13.68 19.27
N SER A 26 14.12 -13.41 18.56
CA SER A 26 12.91 -14.22 18.57
C SER A 26 12.89 -15.17 17.37
N GLN A 27 12.64 -16.46 17.59
CA GLN A 27 12.41 -17.40 16.50
C GLN A 27 11.05 -17.08 15.84
N ILE A 28 11.07 -16.86 14.53
CA ILE A 28 9.86 -16.64 13.74
C ILE A 28 9.08 -17.97 13.70
N THR A 29 7.83 -17.93 14.15
CA THR A 29 6.92 -19.06 14.07
C THR A 29 6.42 -19.26 12.63
N PRO A 30 5.98 -20.48 12.23
CA PRO A 30 5.42 -20.71 10.89
C PRO A 30 4.21 -19.83 10.56
N GLU A 31 3.41 -19.49 11.58
CA GLU A 31 2.31 -18.54 11.42
C GLU A 31 2.83 -17.13 11.11
N GLN A 32 3.88 -16.68 11.81
CA GLN A 32 4.48 -15.38 11.54
C GLN A 32 5.10 -15.30 10.14
N ASP A 33 5.79 -16.35 9.71
CA ASP A 33 6.37 -16.42 8.36
C ASP A 33 5.29 -16.27 7.28
N ARG A 34 4.16 -16.99 7.46
CA ARG A 34 3.01 -16.88 6.56
C ARG A 34 2.42 -15.46 6.50
N TRP A 35 2.24 -14.81 7.65
CA TRP A 35 1.71 -13.43 7.70
C TRP A 35 2.65 -12.43 7.04
N ILE A 36 3.97 -12.57 7.27
CA ILE A 36 4.97 -11.73 6.60
C ILE A 36 4.89 -11.92 5.09
N ASP A 37 4.74 -13.16 4.61
CA ASP A 37 4.58 -13.45 3.19
C ASP A 37 3.28 -12.85 2.62
N GLU A 38 2.15 -12.99 3.34
CA GLU A 38 0.85 -12.42 2.92
C GLU A 38 0.91 -10.89 2.83
N LEU A 39 1.45 -10.22 3.84
CA LEU A 39 1.61 -8.75 3.85
C LEU A 39 2.60 -8.27 2.77
N SER A 40 3.70 -8.99 2.59
CA SER A 40 4.70 -8.69 1.55
C SER A 40 4.14 -8.90 0.14
N PHE A 41 3.28 -9.90 -0.03
CA PHE A 41 2.60 -10.18 -1.29
C PHE A 41 1.57 -9.09 -1.62
N HIS A 42 0.76 -8.65 -0.65
CA HIS A 42 -0.15 -7.51 -0.83
C HIS A 42 0.60 -6.26 -1.28
N ALA A 43 1.71 -5.92 -0.60
CA ALA A 43 2.53 -4.77 -0.96
C ALA A 43 3.07 -4.87 -2.41
N LEU A 44 3.50 -6.06 -2.83
CA LEU A 44 3.94 -6.29 -4.21
C LEU A 44 2.80 -6.13 -5.23
N GLN A 45 1.60 -6.64 -4.91
CA GLN A 45 0.42 -6.50 -5.76
C GLN A 45 0.04 -5.03 -5.91
N VAL A 46 -0.05 -4.29 -4.81
CA VAL A 46 -0.33 -2.85 -4.83
C VAL A 46 0.72 -2.10 -5.64
N ASN A 47 2.01 -2.42 -5.49
CA ASN A 47 3.06 -1.80 -6.31
C ASN A 47 2.89 -2.10 -7.80
N THR A 48 2.66 -3.37 -8.16
CA THR A 48 2.48 -3.79 -9.55
C THR A 48 1.29 -3.09 -10.20
N PHE A 49 0.15 -3.04 -9.50
CA PHE A 49 -1.03 -2.35 -9.99
C PHE A 49 -0.83 -0.84 -10.02
N THR A 50 -0.10 -0.24 -9.06
CA THR A 50 0.25 1.17 -9.10
C THR A 50 0.97 1.52 -10.39
N HIS A 51 1.99 0.73 -10.79
CA HIS A 51 2.71 0.96 -12.05
C HIS A 51 1.79 0.86 -13.27
N SER A 52 0.95 -0.17 -13.31
CA SER A 52 0.02 -0.40 -14.43
C SER A 52 -1.00 0.73 -14.55
N PHE A 53 -1.63 1.10 -13.44
CA PHE A 53 -2.59 2.20 -13.40
C PHE A 53 -1.89 3.51 -13.75
N TYR A 54 -0.76 3.86 -13.11
CA TYR A 54 -0.05 5.09 -13.40
C TYR A 54 0.30 5.24 -14.89
N GLN A 55 0.81 4.17 -15.52
CA GLN A 55 1.10 4.15 -16.96
C GLN A 55 -0.14 4.37 -17.83
N HIS A 56 -1.25 3.74 -17.47
CA HIS A 56 -2.50 3.90 -18.20
C HIS A 56 -3.06 5.33 -18.04
N LEU A 57 -2.95 5.88 -16.84
CA LEU A 57 -3.53 7.16 -16.46
C LEU A 57 -2.76 8.36 -17.01
N TYR A 58 -1.43 8.33 -16.94
CA TYR A 58 -0.58 9.45 -17.32
C TYR A 58 0.12 9.25 -18.66
N GLY A 59 -0.05 8.09 -19.30
CA GLY A 59 0.58 7.76 -20.58
C GLY A 59 2.11 7.57 -20.50
N THR A 60 2.69 7.60 -19.29
CA THR A 60 4.13 7.46 -19.05
C THR A 60 4.39 6.52 -17.88
N PRO A 61 5.52 5.80 -17.86
CA PRO A 61 5.83 4.89 -16.77
C PRO A 61 6.00 5.66 -15.47
N LEU A 62 5.74 4.98 -14.35
CA LEU A 62 6.02 5.55 -13.03
C LEU A 62 7.53 5.88 -12.96
N PRO A 63 7.91 7.12 -12.59
CA PRO A 63 9.32 7.47 -12.48
C PRO A 63 10.07 6.52 -11.56
N ASP A 64 11.30 6.16 -11.93
CA ASP A 64 12.11 5.21 -11.16
C ASP A 64 12.18 5.61 -9.68
N THR A 65 12.30 6.92 -9.37
CA THR A 65 12.35 7.48 -8.01
C THR A 65 11.15 7.13 -7.13
N PHE A 66 10.02 6.75 -7.74
CA PHE A 66 8.78 6.36 -7.05
C PHE A 66 8.44 4.88 -7.26
N SER A 67 9.32 4.11 -7.90
CA SER A 67 9.06 2.71 -8.32
C SER A 67 8.68 1.76 -7.18
N SER A 68 9.00 2.09 -5.93
CA SER A 68 8.68 1.32 -4.73
C SER A 68 7.56 1.91 -3.87
N VAL A 69 6.86 2.95 -4.34
CA VAL A 69 5.81 3.67 -3.57
C VAL A 69 4.73 2.73 -3.06
N GLY A 70 4.23 1.83 -3.90
CA GLY A 70 3.21 0.85 -3.52
C GLY A 70 3.78 -0.32 -2.71
N LEU A 71 5.07 -0.59 -2.81
CA LEU A 71 5.70 -1.66 -2.04
C LEU A 71 5.95 -1.24 -0.58
N LEU A 72 6.30 0.03 -0.37
CA LEU A 72 6.70 0.54 0.96
C LEU A 72 5.55 1.16 1.74
N HIS A 73 4.41 1.45 1.10
CA HIS A 73 3.29 2.15 1.75
C HIS A 73 2.85 1.50 3.07
N ASP A 74 2.70 0.17 3.08
CA ASP A 74 2.18 -0.59 4.22
C ASP A 74 3.28 -1.28 5.05
N ILE A 75 4.56 -0.88 4.91
CA ILE A 75 5.66 -1.55 5.62
C ILE A 75 5.47 -1.54 7.15
N GLY A 76 4.78 -0.53 7.69
CA GLY A 76 4.45 -0.48 9.10
C GLY A 76 3.57 -1.63 9.59
N LYS A 77 2.72 -2.22 8.73
CA LYS A 77 1.94 -3.43 9.08
C LYS A 77 2.87 -4.62 9.33
N ASN A 78 3.88 -4.80 8.47
CA ASN A 78 4.90 -5.84 8.64
C ASN A 78 5.71 -5.63 9.92
N LEU A 79 6.11 -4.40 10.21
CA LEU A 79 6.85 -4.04 11.42
C LEU A 79 6.01 -4.23 12.68
N LEU A 80 4.77 -3.76 12.68
CA LEU A 80 3.82 -3.94 13.78
C LEU A 80 3.57 -5.41 14.07
N PHE A 81 3.41 -6.23 13.02
CA PHE A 81 3.25 -7.68 13.19
C PHE A 81 4.52 -8.36 13.70
N SER A 82 5.69 -7.97 13.20
CA SER A 82 6.97 -8.55 13.58
C SER A 82 7.33 -8.26 15.04
N LEU A 83 7.12 -7.01 15.48
CA LEU A 83 7.44 -6.55 16.82
C LEU A 83 6.33 -6.89 17.83
N PHE A 84 5.06 -6.81 17.41
CA PHE A 84 3.89 -6.94 18.29
C PHE A 84 2.80 -7.86 17.69
N PRO A 85 3.09 -9.15 17.44
CA PRO A 85 2.21 -10.05 16.68
C PRO A 85 0.83 -10.22 17.30
N ARG A 86 0.74 -10.28 18.65
CA ARG A 86 -0.57 -10.37 19.34
C ARG A 86 -1.43 -9.13 19.14
N ARG A 87 -0.81 -7.95 19.17
CA ARG A 87 -1.50 -6.66 18.98
C ARG A 87 -1.97 -6.52 17.55
N PHE A 88 -1.11 -6.80 16.58
CA PHE A 88 -1.47 -6.79 15.16
C PHE A 88 -2.69 -7.67 14.88
N LYS A 89 -2.70 -8.92 15.38
CA LYS A 89 -3.83 -9.84 15.20
C LYS A 89 -5.13 -9.30 15.80
N SER A 90 -5.08 -8.72 17.00
CA SER A 90 -6.26 -8.11 17.62
C SER A 90 -6.84 -6.98 16.76
N LEU A 91 -5.99 -6.14 16.19
CA LEU A 91 -6.40 -5.04 15.30
C LEU A 91 -6.97 -5.59 13.98
N TRP A 92 -6.32 -6.61 13.41
CA TRP A 92 -6.77 -7.28 12.20
C TRP A 92 -8.13 -7.92 12.34
N GLU A 93 -8.33 -8.71 13.42
CA GLU A 93 -9.60 -9.36 13.74
C GLU A 93 -10.72 -8.35 13.95
N LYS A 94 -10.43 -7.23 14.65
CA LYS A 94 -11.38 -6.14 14.82
C LYS A 94 -11.78 -5.52 13.49
N SER A 95 -10.80 -5.15 12.66
CA SER A 95 -11.03 -4.60 11.32
C SER A 95 -11.91 -5.51 10.47
N HIS A 96 -11.66 -6.83 10.48
CA HIS A 96 -12.46 -7.81 9.74
C HIS A 96 -13.86 -7.98 10.31
N LYS A 97 -13.99 -8.09 11.63
CA LYS A 97 -15.27 -8.29 12.31
C LYS A 97 -16.21 -7.10 12.14
N GLU A 98 -15.66 -5.89 12.16
CA GLU A 98 -16.43 -4.64 12.06
C GLU A 98 -16.54 -4.14 10.61
N GLY A 99 -15.81 -4.74 9.67
CA GLY A 99 -15.80 -4.33 8.26
C GLY A 99 -15.20 -2.95 8.05
N LEU A 100 -14.26 -2.55 8.91
CA LEU A 100 -13.63 -1.23 8.92
C LEU A 100 -12.19 -1.30 8.37
N PRO A 101 -11.66 -0.22 7.79
CA PRO A 101 -10.25 -0.14 7.40
C PRO A 101 -9.31 -0.44 8.56
N PHE A 102 -8.15 -1.04 8.29
CA PHE A 102 -7.17 -1.40 9.33
C PHE A 102 -6.74 -0.18 10.16
N ARG A 103 -6.48 0.96 9.50
CA ARG A 103 -6.14 2.23 10.17
C ARG A 103 -7.19 2.69 11.18
N SER A 104 -8.48 2.43 10.90
CA SER A 104 -9.56 2.80 11.82
C SER A 104 -9.48 1.99 13.11
N ALA A 105 -9.10 0.71 13.04
CA ALA A 105 -8.91 -0.14 14.22
C ALA A 105 -7.75 0.33 15.11
N GLU A 106 -6.73 0.98 14.55
CA GLU A 106 -5.53 1.48 15.26
C GLU A 106 -5.81 2.71 16.14
N THR A 107 -6.88 3.46 15.84
CA THR A 107 -7.20 4.75 16.47
C THR A 107 -7.33 4.68 17.99
N GLU A 108 -7.86 3.58 18.53
CA GLU A 108 -8.03 3.40 19.98
C GLU A 108 -6.70 3.31 20.74
N GLU A 109 -5.62 3.01 20.02
CA GLU A 109 -4.32 2.71 20.58
C GLU A 109 -3.27 3.78 20.27
N GLU A 110 -3.65 4.86 19.56
CA GLU A 110 -2.81 6.00 19.16
C GLU A 110 -1.46 5.61 18.52
N VAL A 111 -1.43 4.49 17.78
CA VAL A 111 -0.25 4.00 17.07
C VAL A 111 -0.68 3.52 15.70
N PHE A 112 -0.27 4.24 14.67
CA PHE A 112 -0.69 3.96 13.31
C PHE A 112 0.45 3.37 12.47
N HIS A 113 0.12 2.42 11.59
CA HIS A 113 1.12 1.75 10.75
C HIS A 113 1.81 2.69 9.76
N ASP A 114 1.13 3.71 9.25
CA ASP A 114 1.71 4.75 8.39
C ASP A 114 2.86 5.49 9.11
N GLU A 115 2.66 5.88 10.37
CA GLU A 115 3.66 6.54 11.20
C GLU A 115 4.82 5.60 11.57
N ILE A 116 4.53 4.35 11.95
CA ILE A 116 5.57 3.35 12.24
C ILE A 116 6.44 3.14 11.00
N GLY A 117 5.81 2.93 9.84
CA GLY A 117 6.52 2.68 8.59
C GLY A 117 7.41 3.86 8.23
N ALA A 118 6.87 5.08 8.28
CA ALA A 118 7.62 6.30 7.99
C ALA A 118 8.82 6.47 8.93
N TYR A 119 8.62 6.26 10.23
CA TYR A 119 9.70 6.36 11.23
C TYR A 119 10.86 5.40 10.92
N PHE A 120 10.57 4.13 10.61
CA PHE A 120 11.62 3.16 10.32
C PHE A 120 12.30 3.41 8.96
N LEU A 121 11.56 3.84 7.93
CA LEU A 121 12.15 4.20 6.65
C LEU A 121 13.09 5.42 6.77
N ASP A 122 12.71 6.41 7.57
CA ASP A 122 13.57 7.56 7.87
C ASP A 122 14.81 7.13 8.69
N LEU A 123 14.61 6.28 9.70
CA LEU A 123 15.69 5.72 10.53
C LEU A 123 16.71 4.94 9.70
N TRP A 124 16.26 4.20 8.68
CA TRP A 124 17.12 3.48 7.74
C TRP A 124 17.67 4.36 6.61
N ASN A 125 17.40 5.68 6.67
CA ASN A 125 17.91 6.68 5.73
C ASN A 125 17.50 6.39 4.28
N LEU A 126 16.24 5.97 4.08
CA LEU A 126 15.65 5.82 2.75
C LEU A 126 15.30 7.20 2.16
N PRO A 127 15.21 7.31 0.81
CA PRO A 127 14.80 8.55 0.17
C PRO A 127 13.43 9.05 0.64
N LEU A 128 13.25 10.37 0.69
CA LEU A 128 12.00 11.01 1.12
C LEU A 128 10.73 10.44 0.45
N PRO A 129 10.71 10.11 -0.86
CA PRO A 129 9.53 9.49 -1.46
C PRO A 129 9.10 8.15 -0.83
N ALA A 130 10.04 7.38 -0.30
CA ALA A 130 9.74 6.14 0.42
C ALA A 130 9.15 6.44 1.81
N VAL A 131 9.69 7.42 2.51
CA VAL A 131 9.17 7.86 3.81
C VAL A 131 7.75 8.40 3.66
N GLU A 132 7.53 9.29 2.69
CA GLU A 132 6.23 9.86 2.39
C GLU A 132 5.23 8.81 1.88
N SER A 133 5.67 7.77 1.17
CA SER A 133 4.76 6.70 0.75
C SER A 133 4.19 5.95 1.94
N ALA A 134 4.99 5.72 2.99
CA ALA A 134 4.49 5.15 4.22
C ALA A 134 3.63 6.14 5.00
N LEU A 135 4.06 7.40 5.15
CA LEU A 135 3.38 8.37 6.01
C LEU A 135 2.02 8.82 5.47
N TYR A 136 1.91 9.02 4.16
CA TYR A 136 0.79 9.75 3.55
C TYR A 136 -0.07 8.90 2.62
N HIS A 137 0.07 7.57 2.60
CA HIS A 137 -0.76 6.74 1.69
C HIS A 137 -2.26 6.74 2.04
N HIS A 138 -2.64 7.10 3.27
CA HIS A 138 -4.04 7.37 3.63
C HIS A 138 -4.47 8.83 3.43
N PHE A 139 -3.50 9.73 3.19
CA PHE A 139 -3.73 11.16 3.00
C PHE A 139 -2.83 11.72 1.88
N PRO A 140 -2.96 11.26 0.62
CA PRO A 140 -2.00 11.59 -0.43
C PRO A 140 -1.87 13.09 -0.72
N GLN A 141 -2.88 13.89 -0.39
CA GLN A 141 -2.86 15.34 -0.51
C GLN A 141 -1.78 16.03 0.35
N GLU A 142 -1.34 15.37 1.43
CA GLU A 142 -0.37 15.92 2.38
C GLU A 142 1.09 15.68 1.99
N CYS A 143 1.34 14.80 1.01
CA CYS A 143 2.70 14.53 0.54
C CYS A 143 3.24 15.61 -0.42
N SER A 144 4.55 15.53 -0.70
CA SER A 144 5.20 16.39 -1.68
C SER A 144 4.59 16.28 -3.09
N ILE A 145 4.54 17.41 -3.80
CA ILE A 145 3.91 17.52 -5.13
C ILE A 145 4.45 16.49 -6.14
N PRO A 146 5.78 16.22 -6.25
CA PRO A 146 6.28 15.25 -7.21
C PRO A 146 5.76 13.81 -6.99
N LEU A 147 5.47 13.45 -5.73
CA LEU A 147 5.01 12.10 -5.36
C LEU A 147 3.48 11.96 -5.44
N ARG A 148 2.74 13.05 -5.27
CA ARG A 148 1.27 13.05 -5.09
C ARG A 148 0.52 12.16 -6.06
N ASN A 149 0.77 12.29 -7.36
CA ASN A 149 0.07 11.49 -8.37
C ASN A 149 0.32 9.98 -8.19
N ALA A 150 1.56 9.59 -7.92
CA ALA A 150 1.91 8.20 -7.68
C ALA A 150 1.23 7.68 -6.40
N LEU A 151 1.23 8.49 -5.33
CA LEU A 151 0.65 8.11 -4.05
C LEU A 151 -0.88 8.05 -4.08
N MET A 152 -1.54 8.93 -4.85
CA MET A 152 -2.98 8.86 -5.11
C MET A 152 -3.34 7.53 -5.80
N VAL A 153 -2.61 7.18 -6.87
CA VAL A 153 -2.82 5.89 -7.55
C VAL A 153 -2.60 4.72 -6.58
N THR A 154 -1.55 4.76 -5.76
CA THR A 154 -1.30 3.76 -4.72
C THR A 154 -2.43 3.66 -3.71
N ALA A 155 -2.95 4.79 -3.22
CA ALA A 155 -4.05 4.82 -2.27
C ALA A 155 -5.32 4.19 -2.86
N GLY A 156 -5.68 4.55 -4.09
CA GLY A 156 -6.83 3.99 -4.78
C GLY A 156 -6.70 2.48 -5.04
N VAL A 157 -5.52 2.03 -5.49
CA VAL A 157 -5.23 0.60 -5.68
C VAL A 157 -5.27 -0.17 -4.36
N ASN A 158 -4.68 0.37 -3.29
CA ASN A 158 -4.73 -0.23 -1.97
C ASN A 158 -6.18 -0.36 -1.49
N LYS A 159 -7.01 0.67 -1.70
CA LYS A 159 -8.42 0.65 -1.30
C LYS A 159 -9.23 -0.39 -2.04
N ILE A 160 -8.98 -0.59 -3.33
CA ILE A 160 -9.56 -1.69 -4.11
C ILE A 160 -9.18 -3.03 -3.48
N SER A 161 -7.90 -3.24 -3.17
CA SER A 161 -7.40 -4.47 -2.54
C SER A 161 -8.09 -4.73 -1.18
N GLU A 162 -8.13 -3.74 -0.30
CA GLU A 162 -8.79 -3.83 1.01
C GLU A 162 -10.29 -4.10 0.89
N THR A 163 -10.95 -3.48 -0.09
CA THR A 163 -12.39 -3.68 -0.33
C THR A 163 -12.68 -5.12 -0.74
N ILE A 164 -11.88 -5.69 -1.64
CA ILE A 164 -12.02 -7.09 -2.06
C ILE A 164 -11.73 -8.04 -0.89
N LEU A 165 -10.74 -7.72 -0.06
CA LEU A 165 -10.41 -8.50 1.13
C LEU A 165 -11.56 -8.52 2.14
N LEU A 166 -12.15 -7.35 2.44
CA LEU A 166 -13.19 -7.23 3.47
C LEU A 166 -14.57 -7.69 2.98
N LYS A 167 -14.91 -7.45 1.72
CA LYS A 167 -16.27 -7.67 1.17
C LYS A 167 -16.36 -8.83 0.18
N GLY A 168 -15.24 -9.44 -0.17
CA GLY A 168 -15.16 -10.42 -1.25
C GLY A 168 -15.25 -9.78 -2.63
N ALA A 169 -15.60 -10.59 -3.63
CA ALA A 169 -15.81 -10.07 -5.00
C ALA A 169 -16.96 -9.06 -5.02
N VAL A 170 -16.66 -7.83 -5.40
CA VAL A 170 -17.60 -6.71 -5.49
C VAL A 170 -17.74 -6.24 -6.94
N GLY A 171 -18.87 -5.61 -7.24
CA GLY A 171 -19.11 -5.00 -8.55
C GLY A 171 -18.18 -3.81 -8.82
N PRO A 172 -17.97 -3.46 -10.10
CA PRO A 172 -17.10 -2.35 -10.50
C PRO A 172 -17.54 -1.02 -9.89
N GLU A 173 -18.83 -0.81 -9.62
CA GLU A 173 -19.35 0.40 -8.99
C GLU A 173 -18.75 0.64 -7.60
N ILE A 174 -18.63 -0.43 -6.80
CA ILE A 174 -18.06 -0.38 -5.45
C ILE A 174 -16.56 -0.12 -5.51
N LEU A 175 -15.86 -0.72 -6.49
CA LEU A 175 -14.44 -0.48 -6.71
C LEU A 175 -14.17 0.96 -7.16
N PHE A 176 -15.04 1.52 -8.01
CA PHE A 176 -14.95 2.91 -8.43
C PHE A 176 -15.20 3.88 -7.29
N GLU A 177 -16.22 3.62 -6.48
CA GLU A 177 -16.48 4.43 -5.27
C GLU A 177 -15.31 4.34 -4.27
N ALA A 178 -14.67 3.18 -4.16
CA ALA A 178 -13.50 2.98 -3.31
C ALA A 178 -12.28 3.76 -3.81
N PHE A 179 -12.01 3.73 -5.11
CA PHE A 179 -10.89 4.45 -5.71
C PHE A 179 -11.12 5.97 -5.73
N GLY A 180 -12.31 6.42 -6.13
CA GLY A 180 -12.66 7.84 -6.26
C GLY A 180 -12.57 8.61 -4.94
N ARG A 181 -13.01 8.00 -3.82
CA ARG A 181 -12.94 8.65 -2.51
C ARG A 181 -11.52 9.02 -2.06
N GLU A 182 -10.52 8.22 -2.39
CA GLU A 182 -9.13 8.46 -1.97
C GLU A 182 -8.35 9.32 -2.96
N CYS A 183 -8.65 9.18 -4.25
CA CYS A 183 -7.96 9.94 -5.28
C CYS A 183 -8.62 11.32 -5.56
N GLY A 184 -9.70 11.66 -4.85
CA GLY A 184 -10.44 12.89 -5.08
C GLY A 184 -11.05 13.00 -6.49
N PRO A 185 -11.58 14.17 -6.86
CA PRO A 185 -12.29 14.37 -8.13
C PRO A 185 -11.44 14.03 -9.35
N GLU A 186 -10.14 14.33 -9.28
CA GLU A 186 -9.19 14.11 -10.37
C GLU A 186 -8.99 12.61 -10.64
N GLY A 187 -8.89 11.78 -9.60
CA GLY A 187 -8.82 10.33 -9.78
C GLY A 187 -10.15 9.69 -10.17
N GLU A 188 -11.27 10.31 -9.80
CA GLU A 188 -12.61 9.85 -10.13
C GLU A 188 -12.93 10.05 -11.63
N GLU A 189 -12.63 11.23 -12.19
CA GLU A 189 -12.74 11.52 -13.63
C GLU A 189 -11.86 10.58 -14.45
N LEU A 190 -10.65 10.37 -13.95
CA LEU A 190 -9.62 9.58 -14.59
C LEU A 190 -10.01 8.10 -14.65
N LEU A 191 -10.55 7.55 -13.55
CA LEU A 191 -11.09 6.20 -13.50
C LEU A 191 -12.30 6.03 -14.44
N GLN A 192 -13.20 7.01 -14.50
CA GLN A 192 -14.34 6.99 -15.44
C GLN A 192 -13.86 6.92 -16.90
N ALA A 193 -12.78 7.63 -17.26
CA ALA A 193 -12.21 7.57 -18.59
C ALA A 193 -11.68 6.15 -18.94
N MET A 194 -11.00 5.48 -18.00
CA MET A 194 -10.50 4.10 -18.21
C MET A 194 -11.64 3.11 -18.51
N VAL A 195 -12.76 3.26 -17.80
CA VAL A 195 -13.91 2.37 -17.89
C VAL A 195 -14.59 2.52 -19.24
N GLN A 196 -14.79 3.77 -19.67
CA GLN A 196 -15.36 4.07 -20.98
C GLN A 196 -14.47 3.53 -22.11
N GLU A 197 -13.15 3.67 -22.00
CA GLU A 197 -12.22 3.14 -23.00
C GLU A 197 -12.23 1.60 -23.04
N THR A 198 -12.31 0.94 -21.88
CA THR A 198 -12.37 -0.52 -21.79
C THR A 198 -13.69 -1.06 -22.36
N ALA A 199 -14.82 -0.41 -22.06
CA ALA A 199 -16.12 -0.77 -22.61
C ALA A 199 -16.15 -0.60 -24.14
N ALA A 200 -15.62 0.51 -24.65
CA ALA A 200 -15.53 0.76 -26.09
C ALA A 200 -14.67 -0.27 -26.83
N ARG A 201 -13.62 -0.81 -26.19
CA ARG A 201 -12.79 -1.88 -26.75
C ARG A 201 -13.49 -3.25 -26.72
N ALA A 202 -14.30 -3.53 -25.70
CA ALA A 202 -15.08 -4.76 -25.60
C ALA A 202 -16.21 -4.83 -26.64
N GLU A 203 -16.78 -3.69 -27.03
CA GLU A 203 -17.81 -3.60 -28.10
C GLU A 203 -17.23 -3.75 -29.52
N GLN A 204 -15.91 -3.65 -29.68
CA GLN A 204 -15.21 -3.79 -30.96
C GLN A 204 -14.65 -5.22 -31.20
N GLN A 205 -14.89 -6.16 -30.29
CA GLN A 205 -14.51 -7.58 -30.38
C GLN A 205 -15.72 -8.48 -30.57
#